data_AF-A0A9C8N2L3-F1
#
_entry.id   AF-A0A9C8N2L3-F1
#
_cell.length_a   1.000
_cell.length_b   1.000
_cell.length_c   1.000
_cell.angle_alpha   90.00
_cell.angle_beta   90.00
_cell.angle_gamma   90.00
#
_symmetry.space_group_name_H-M   'P 1'
#
loop_
_entity.id
_entity.type
_entity.pdbx_description
1 polymer ?
#
loop_
_entity_poly.entity_id
_entity_poly.type
_entity_poly.pdbx_seq_one_letter_code
_entity_poly.pdbx_strand_id
1 'polypeptide(L)'
;MSTPPCHWIDFGNLAIGIGTFTLAIVLAIVNWRSSNRDRKVHIADKRHDWLKEFRSDVAEFLTAMDAADMVNDFGGGEEEKRNIVRKQYLIVNKLSLLMDEKSGHTDMMLDHMAEMTELIMVNNQADTPDEKKKYREKVQDARIKIFEVSKRIISEEWEKIKKLED
;
A
#
# COMPACT_ATOMS: atom_id res chain seq x y z
N MET A 1 -69.01 -39.10 -25.28
CA MET A 1 -67.66 -39.65 -25.05
C MET A 1 -66.76 -38.48 -24.70
N SER A 2 -66.61 -38.19 -23.41
CA SER A 2 -65.73 -37.15 -22.89
C SER A 2 -64.38 -37.80 -22.57
N THR A 3 -63.36 -37.48 -23.35
CA THR A 3 -61.98 -37.87 -23.06
C THR A 3 -61.54 -37.24 -21.73
N PRO A 4 -60.94 -38.00 -20.79
CA PRO A 4 -60.57 -37.46 -19.49
C PRO A 4 -59.44 -36.41 -19.64
N PRO A 5 -59.41 -35.38 -18.76
CA PRO A 5 -58.45 -34.29 -18.85
C PRO A 5 -57.03 -34.80 -18.64
N CYS A 6 -56.12 -34.38 -19.52
CA CYS A 6 -54.75 -34.85 -19.63
C CYS A 6 -53.85 -34.26 -18.51
N HIS A 7 -54.16 -34.56 -17.25
CA HIS A 7 -53.44 -34.08 -16.07
C HIS A 7 -51.92 -34.36 -16.10
N TRP A 8 -51.52 -35.45 -16.77
CA TRP A 8 -50.12 -35.85 -16.87
C TRP A 8 -49.23 -34.82 -17.59
N ILE A 9 -49.77 -34.14 -18.60
CA ILE A 9 -49.03 -33.11 -19.36
C ILE A 9 -48.84 -31.86 -18.51
N ASP A 10 -49.86 -31.48 -17.73
CA ASP A 10 -49.79 -30.33 -16.82
C ASP A 10 -48.84 -30.57 -15.64
N PHE A 11 -48.81 -31.77 -15.07
CA PHE A 11 -47.81 -32.15 -14.05
C PHE A 11 -46.38 -32.20 -14.61
N GLY A 12 -46.22 -32.62 -15.88
CA GLY A 12 -44.93 -32.59 -16.58
C GLY A 12 -44.40 -31.17 -16.78
N ASN A 13 -45.24 -30.24 -17.24
CA ASN A 13 -44.86 -28.83 -17.40
C ASN A 13 -44.55 -28.14 -16.06
N LEU A 14 -45.30 -28.47 -15.01
CA LEU A 14 -45.02 -27.99 -13.65
C LEU A 14 -43.66 -28.48 -13.13
N ALA A 15 -43.33 -29.76 -13.34
CA ALA A 15 -42.04 -30.34 -12.95
C ALA A 15 -40.86 -29.71 -13.71
N ILE A 16 -41.02 -29.46 -15.01
CA ILE A 16 -40.05 -28.72 -15.81
C ILE A 16 -39.86 -27.31 -15.24
N GLY A 17 -40.97 -26.60 -14.96
CA GLY A 17 -40.94 -25.25 -14.37
C GLY A 17 -40.16 -25.18 -13.06
N ILE A 18 -40.45 -26.08 -12.11
CA ILE A 18 -39.73 -26.20 -10.83
C ILE A 18 -38.24 -26.53 -11.05
N GLY A 19 -37.93 -27.42 -11.99
CA GLY A 19 -36.56 -27.76 -12.36
C GLY A 19 -35.77 -26.55 -12.86
N THR A 20 -36.32 -25.79 -13.81
CA THR A 20 -35.69 -24.56 -14.31
C THR A 20 -35.54 -23.48 -13.23
N PHE A 21 -36.54 -23.30 -12.37
CA PHE A 21 -36.49 -22.33 -11.28
C PHE A 21 -35.39 -22.67 -10.26
N THR A 22 -35.28 -23.95 -9.91
CA THR A 22 -34.23 -24.44 -8.99
C THR A 22 -32.85 -24.26 -9.61
N LEU A 23 -32.69 -24.59 -10.90
CA LEU A 23 -31.45 -24.36 -11.65
C LEU A 23 -31.06 -22.88 -11.66
N ALA A 24 -32.02 -21.98 -11.89
CA ALA A 24 -31.79 -20.54 -11.89
C ALA A 24 -31.32 -20.03 -10.52
N ILE A 25 -31.90 -20.53 -9.42
CA ILE A 25 -31.44 -20.20 -8.06
C ILE A 25 -30.00 -20.67 -7.83
N VAL A 26 -29.69 -21.91 -8.21
CA VAL A 26 -28.32 -22.45 -8.06
C VAL A 26 -27.32 -21.62 -8.85
N LEU A 27 -27.64 -21.27 -10.11
CA LEU A 27 -26.79 -20.41 -10.93
C LEU A 27 -26.62 -19.01 -10.33
N ALA A 28 -27.69 -18.41 -9.80
CA ALA A 28 -27.62 -17.12 -9.13
C ALA A 28 -26.68 -17.16 -7.90
N ILE A 29 -26.77 -18.22 -7.09
CA ILE A 29 -25.91 -18.41 -5.91
C ILE A 29 -24.44 -18.63 -6.32
N VAL A 30 -24.20 -19.47 -7.34
CA VAL A 30 -22.85 -19.75 -7.84
C VAL A 30 -22.22 -18.48 -8.42
N ASN A 31 -22.97 -17.72 -9.23
CA ASN A 31 -22.49 -16.47 -9.83
C ASN A 31 -22.23 -15.39 -8.76
N TRP A 32 -23.10 -15.27 -7.76
CA TRP A 32 -22.85 -14.37 -6.63
C TRP A 32 -21.54 -14.76 -5.94
N ARG A 33 -21.41 -16.04 -5.56
CA ARG A 33 -20.23 -16.53 -4.83
C ARG A 33 -18.94 -16.33 -5.64
N SER A 34 -18.96 -16.62 -6.95
CA SER A 34 -17.82 -16.40 -7.84
C SER A 34 -17.46 -14.92 -7.94
N SER A 35 -18.44 -14.06 -8.23
CA SER A 35 -18.22 -12.61 -8.38
C SER A 35 -17.66 -11.98 -7.10
N ASN A 36 -18.16 -12.40 -5.93
CA ASN A 36 -17.66 -11.90 -4.66
C ASN A 36 -16.21 -12.36 -4.40
N ARG A 37 -15.85 -13.59 -4.79
CA ARG A 37 -14.46 -14.08 -4.71
C ARG A 37 -13.54 -13.31 -5.65
N ASP A 38 -13.94 -13.14 -6.91
CA ASP A 38 -13.14 -12.46 -7.93
C ASP A 38 -12.90 -11.00 -7.54
N ARG A 39 -13.90 -10.34 -6.95
CA ARG A 39 -13.76 -8.98 -6.39
C ARG A 39 -12.76 -8.94 -5.23
N LYS A 40 -12.82 -9.91 -4.29
CA LYS A 40 -11.87 -10.00 -3.17
C LYS A 40 -10.42 -10.16 -3.67
N VAL A 41 -10.19 -11.08 -4.62
CA VAL A 41 -8.87 -11.32 -5.23
C VAL A 41 -8.36 -10.05 -5.90
N HIS A 42 -9.20 -9.38 -6.70
CA HIS A 42 -8.79 -8.15 -7.37
C HIS A 42 -8.40 -7.03 -6.39
N ILE A 43 -9.11 -6.90 -5.26
CA ILE A 43 -8.77 -5.94 -4.22
C ILE A 43 -7.44 -6.32 -3.54
N ALA A 44 -7.22 -7.61 -3.28
CA ALA A 44 -5.96 -8.10 -2.71
C ALA A 44 -4.77 -7.79 -3.63
N ASP A 45 -4.89 -8.05 -4.94
CA ASP A 45 -3.86 -7.73 -5.93
C ASP A 45 -3.52 -6.24 -5.92
N LYS A 46 -4.53 -5.37 -5.89
CA LYS A 46 -4.31 -3.91 -5.83
C LYS A 46 -3.63 -3.46 -4.54
N ARG A 47 -3.92 -4.11 -3.41
CA ARG A 47 -3.21 -3.86 -2.14
C ARG A 47 -1.77 -4.37 -2.17
N HIS A 48 -1.50 -5.50 -2.84
CA HIS A 48 -0.14 -5.98 -3.06
C HIS A 48 0.68 -5.01 -3.92
N ASP A 49 0.11 -4.52 -5.01
CA ASP A 49 0.74 -3.52 -5.88
C ASP A 49 1.06 -2.25 -5.08
N TRP A 50 0.09 -1.76 -4.30
CA TRP A 50 0.27 -0.61 -3.42
C TRP A 50 1.40 -0.83 -2.40
N LEU A 51 1.45 -1.98 -1.73
CA LEU A 51 2.53 -2.32 -0.78
C LEU A 51 3.91 -2.33 -1.43
N LYS A 52 3.98 -2.81 -2.68
CA LYS A 52 5.23 -2.84 -3.44
C LYS A 52 5.69 -1.42 -3.78
N GLU A 53 4.79 -0.56 -4.23
CA GLU A 53 5.07 0.85 -4.54
C GLU A 53 5.51 1.60 -3.27
N PHE A 54 4.77 1.44 -2.17
CA PHE A 54 5.13 2.02 -0.88
C PHE A 54 6.54 1.63 -0.41
N ARG A 55 6.88 0.34 -0.43
CA ARG A 55 8.24 -0.13 -0.07
C ARG A 55 9.31 0.46 -0.97
N SER A 56 9.02 0.57 -2.27
CA SER A 56 9.95 1.14 -3.25
C SER A 56 10.21 2.61 -2.96
N ASP A 57 9.17 3.41 -2.76
CA ASP A 57 9.28 4.84 -2.51
C ASP A 57 10.00 5.13 -1.19
N VAL A 58 9.74 4.35 -0.12
CA VAL A 58 10.48 4.48 1.15
C VAL A 58 11.96 4.18 0.97
N ALA A 59 12.30 3.11 0.24
CA ALA A 59 13.69 2.78 -0.04
C ALA A 59 14.37 3.86 -0.88
N GLU A 60 13.65 4.42 -1.85
CA GLU A 60 14.14 5.51 -2.69
C GLU A 60 14.39 6.79 -1.89
N PHE A 61 13.51 7.12 -0.94
CA PHE A 61 13.70 8.24 -0.02
C PHE A 61 14.98 8.06 0.80
N LEU A 62 15.15 6.92 1.46
CA LEU A 62 16.32 6.65 2.30
C LEU A 62 17.63 6.67 1.50
N THR A 63 17.58 6.17 0.25
CA THR A 63 18.73 6.21 -0.66
C THR A 63 19.06 7.63 -1.10
N ALA A 64 18.05 8.47 -1.35
CA ALA A 64 18.26 9.89 -1.67
C ALA A 64 18.88 10.65 -0.48
N MET A 65 18.48 10.31 0.76
CA MET A 65 19.08 10.88 1.97
C MET A 65 20.53 10.44 2.17
N ASP A 66 20.87 9.17 1.91
CA ASP A 66 22.27 8.73 1.93
C ASP A 66 23.12 9.44 0.88
N ALA A 67 22.57 9.64 -0.32
CA ALA A 67 23.25 10.39 -1.37
C ALA A 67 23.46 11.87 -0.97
N ALA A 68 22.48 12.48 -0.30
CA ALA A 68 22.61 13.85 0.24
C ALA A 68 23.73 13.92 1.28
N ASP A 69 23.78 12.98 2.21
CA ASP A 69 24.80 12.90 3.26
C ASP A 69 26.21 12.72 2.67
N MET A 70 26.36 11.86 1.66
CA MET A 70 27.63 11.70 0.94
C MET A 70 28.04 12.98 0.19
N VAL A 71 27.13 13.62 -0.52
CA VAL A 71 27.40 14.87 -1.24
C VAL A 71 27.85 15.98 -0.28
N ASN A 72 27.30 15.98 0.93
CA ASN A 72 27.69 16.88 2.00
C ASN A 72 29.10 16.59 2.55
N ASP A 73 29.43 15.31 2.77
CA ASP A 73 30.73 14.89 3.31
C ASP A 73 31.88 15.03 2.30
N PHE A 74 31.63 14.77 1.02
CA PHE A 74 32.67 14.72 -0.03
C PHE A 74 32.70 15.94 -0.95
N GLY A 75 31.76 16.89 -0.77
CA GLY A 75 31.75 18.15 -1.51
C GLY A 75 31.21 18.02 -2.94
N GLY A 76 29.98 17.52 -3.09
CA GLY A 76 29.32 17.39 -4.40
C GLY A 76 28.85 18.73 -4.99
N GLY A 77 28.63 18.73 -6.30
CA GLY A 77 28.27 19.92 -7.07
C GLY A 77 26.87 20.46 -6.75
N GLU A 78 26.65 21.76 -6.95
CA GLU A 78 25.35 22.43 -6.79
C GLU A 78 24.22 21.77 -7.59
N GLU A 79 24.53 21.23 -8.76
CA GLU A 79 23.55 20.52 -9.59
C GLU A 79 23.11 19.19 -8.97
N GLU A 80 24.03 18.45 -8.37
CA GLU A 80 23.77 17.18 -7.72
C GLU A 80 22.89 17.39 -6.47
N LYS A 81 23.21 18.40 -5.65
CA LYS A 81 22.37 18.82 -4.52
C LYS A 81 20.95 19.16 -4.95
N ARG A 82 20.79 19.94 -6.01
CA ARG A 82 19.46 20.29 -6.55
C ARG A 82 18.68 19.06 -7.04
N ASN A 83 19.35 18.12 -7.68
CA ASN A 83 18.71 16.89 -8.14
C ASN A 83 18.24 16.03 -6.97
N ILE A 84 19.03 15.92 -5.90
CA ILE A 84 18.66 15.17 -4.71
C ILE A 84 17.45 15.82 -4.00
N VAL A 85 17.44 17.15 -3.84
CA VAL A 85 16.30 17.88 -3.25
C VAL A 85 15.02 17.67 -4.06
N ARG A 86 15.08 17.80 -5.39
CA ARG A 86 13.92 17.56 -6.27
C ARG A 86 13.41 16.13 -6.13
N LYS A 87 14.34 15.16 -6.13
CA LYS A 87 14.01 13.75 -6.01
C LYS A 87 13.32 13.46 -4.67
N GLN A 88 13.86 13.99 -3.58
CA GLN A 88 13.26 13.86 -2.26
C GLN A 88 11.85 14.47 -2.21
N TYR A 89 11.66 15.69 -2.70
CA TYR A 89 10.33 16.32 -2.74
C TYR A 89 9.30 15.49 -3.51
N LEU A 90 9.69 14.93 -4.67
CA LEU A 90 8.82 14.07 -5.46
C LEU A 90 8.42 12.81 -4.70
N ILE A 91 9.37 12.16 -4.01
CA ILE A 91 9.11 10.92 -3.26
C ILE A 91 8.21 11.20 -2.05
N VAL A 92 8.47 12.27 -1.31
CA VAL A 92 7.63 12.65 -0.16
C VAL A 92 6.18 12.92 -0.60
N ASN A 93 5.99 13.63 -1.71
CA ASN A 93 4.65 13.87 -2.26
C ASN A 93 3.97 12.59 -2.76
N LYS A 94 4.72 11.67 -3.37
CA LYS A 94 4.16 10.35 -3.76
C LYS A 94 3.69 9.59 -2.53
N LEU A 95 4.53 9.52 -1.50
CA LEU A 95 4.21 8.85 -0.26
C LEU A 95 3.01 9.50 0.45
N SER A 96 2.91 10.83 0.47
CA SER A 96 1.74 11.50 1.05
C SER A 96 0.45 11.22 0.27
N LEU A 97 0.53 11.04 -1.06
CA LEU A 97 -0.63 10.68 -1.90
C LEU A 97 -1.00 9.19 -1.81
N LEU A 98 -0.02 8.32 -1.61
CA LEU A 98 -0.22 6.88 -1.47
C LEU A 98 -0.82 6.52 -0.12
N MET A 99 -0.46 7.25 0.94
CA MET A 99 -0.93 6.99 2.29
C MET A 99 -2.28 7.67 2.55
N ASP A 100 -3.11 7.05 3.38
CA ASP A 100 -4.40 7.62 3.77
C ASP A 100 -4.19 8.80 4.74
N GLU A 101 -4.70 9.99 4.41
CA GLU A 101 -4.64 11.19 5.24
C GLU A 101 -5.28 11.00 6.63
N LYS A 102 -6.16 10.00 6.78
CA LYS A 102 -6.82 9.70 8.06
C LYS A 102 -6.01 8.77 8.96
N SER A 103 -4.90 8.23 8.48
CA SER A 103 -4.05 7.34 9.26
C SER A 103 -3.05 8.17 10.06
N GLY A 104 -3.05 8.05 11.38
CA GLY A 104 -2.05 8.72 12.24
C GLY A 104 -0.61 8.25 11.95
N HIS A 105 -0.44 7.15 11.22
CA HIS A 105 0.86 6.67 10.75
C HIS A 105 1.42 7.51 9.60
N THR A 106 0.56 8.12 8.78
CA THR A 106 0.96 9.01 7.67
C THR A 106 1.72 10.20 8.22
N ASP A 107 1.12 10.92 9.18
CA ASP A 107 1.72 12.11 9.78
C ASP A 107 3.05 11.77 10.46
N MET A 108 3.09 10.69 11.26
CA MET A 108 4.32 10.22 11.90
C MET A 108 5.43 9.91 10.89
N MET A 109 5.09 9.28 9.76
CA MET A 109 6.05 8.94 8.71
C MET A 109 6.63 10.20 8.08
N LEU A 110 5.76 11.15 7.71
CA LEU A 110 6.15 12.41 7.09
C LEU A 110 6.96 13.29 8.04
N ASP A 111 6.61 13.31 9.32
CA ASP A 111 7.35 14.03 10.36
C ASP A 111 8.78 13.49 10.50
N HIS A 112 8.96 12.16 10.58
CA HIS A 112 10.29 11.57 10.65
C HIS A 112 11.11 11.76 9.36
N MET A 113 10.45 11.77 8.19
CA MET A 113 11.09 12.11 6.93
C MET A 113 11.54 13.57 6.88
N ALA A 114 10.73 14.49 7.42
CA ALA A 114 11.09 15.89 7.56
C ALA A 114 12.27 16.07 8.53
N GLU A 115 12.24 15.39 9.69
CA GLU A 115 13.34 15.36 10.67
C GLU A 115 14.66 14.91 10.02
N MET A 116 14.64 13.80 9.28
CA MET A 116 15.83 13.30 8.58
C MET A 116 16.32 14.28 7.51
N THR A 117 15.39 14.89 6.76
CA THR A 117 15.72 15.90 5.75
C THR A 117 16.38 17.12 6.39
N GLU A 118 15.84 17.62 7.50
CA GLU A 118 16.38 18.78 8.21
C GLU A 118 17.80 18.50 8.73
N LEU A 119 18.00 17.32 9.33
CA LEU A 119 19.31 16.89 9.79
C LEU A 119 20.34 16.90 8.65
N ILE A 120 20.01 16.31 7.49
CA ILE A 120 20.97 16.12 6.41
C ILE A 120 21.13 17.37 5.55
N MET A 121 20.06 18.06 5.20
CA MET A 121 20.10 19.14 4.20
C MET A 121 20.24 20.53 4.79
N VAL A 122 19.90 20.73 6.07
CA VAL A 122 19.88 22.06 6.72
C VAL A 122 20.95 22.16 7.80
N ASN A 123 20.97 21.20 8.73
CA ASN A 123 21.79 21.26 9.95
C ASN A 123 23.16 20.61 9.80
N ASN A 124 23.69 20.52 8.58
CA ASN A 124 24.96 19.86 8.25
C ASN A 124 26.19 20.63 8.79
N GLN A 125 26.34 20.70 10.12
CA GLN A 125 27.31 21.53 10.83
C GLN A 125 27.97 20.76 11.98
N ALA A 126 28.50 19.58 11.70
CA ALA A 126 29.32 18.87 12.66
C ALA A 126 30.79 19.17 12.40
N ASP A 127 31.33 20.18 13.09
CA ASP A 127 32.71 20.63 12.92
C ASP A 127 33.70 19.79 13.74
N THR A 128 33.26 19.24 14.88
CA THR A 128 34.08 18.38 15.73
C THR A 128 33.79 16.88 15.55
N PRO A 129 34.76 15.99 15.84
CA PRO A 129 34.54 14.54 15.79
C PRO A 129 33.38 14.05 16.68
N ASP A 130 33.20 14.65 17.85
CA ASP A 130 32.12 14.32 18.78
C ASP A 130 30.75 14.76 18.25
N GLU A 131 30.67 15.94 17.63
CA GLU A 131 29.45 16.39 16.94
C GLU A 131 29.12 15.51 15.74
N LYS A 132 30.12 15.06 14.97
CA LYS A 132 29.92 14.14 13.83
C LYS A 132 29.37 12.80 14.29
N LYS A 133 29.83 12.31 15.45
CA LYS A 133 29.29 11.09 16.05
C LYS A 133 27.83 11.27 16.46
N LYS A 134 27.53 12.33 17.22
CA LYS A 134 26.16 12.65 17.66
C LYS A 134 25.20 12.90 16.50
N TYR A 135 25.70 13.54 15.44
CA TYR A 135 24.98 13.74 14.19
C TYR A 135 24.60 12.41 13.54
N ARG A 136 25.57 11.51 13.34
CA ARG A 136 25.32 10.19 12.75
C ARG A 136 24.34 9.35 13.58
N GLU A 137 24.43 9.43 14.90
CA GLU A 137 23.47 8.77 15.80
C GLU A 137 22.04 9.31 15.58
N LYS A 138 21.85 10.63 15.44
CA LYS A 138 20.53 11.23 15.14
C LYS A 138 19.99 10.83 13.77
N VAL A 139 20.82 10.85 12.73
CA VAL A 139 20.42 10.43 11.38
C VAL A 139 20.00 8.96 11.39
N GLN A 140 20.75 8.11 12.09
CA GLN A 140 20.42 6.70 12.25
C GLN A 140 19.12 6.49 13.05
N ASP A 141 18.90 7.25 14.11
CA ASP A 141 17.66 7.21 14.90
C ASP A 141 16.44 7.60 14.05
N ALA A 142 16.52 8.71 13.31
CA ALA A 142 15.45 9.12 12.38
C ALA A 142 15.16 8.04 11.33
N ARG A 143 16.21 7.42 10.76
CA ARG A 143 16.07 6.29 9.83
C ARG A 143 15.36 5.10 10.48
N ILE A 144 15.71 4.74 11.71
CA ILE A 144 15.06 3.63 12.44
C ILE A 144 13.57 3.93 12.64
N LYS A 145 13.22 5.15 13.04
CA LYS A 145 11.82 5.56 13.21
C LYS A 145 11.01 5.43 11.91
N ILE A 146 11.57 5.90 10.77
CA ILE A 146 10.96 5.71 9.45
C ILE A 146 10.72 4.23 9.17
N PHE A 147 11.72 3.37 9.42
CA PHE A 147 11.57 1.92 9.24
C PHE A 147 10.49 1.31 10.13
N GLU A 148 10.40 1.72 11.39
CA GLU A 148 9.41 1.19 12.32
C GLU A 148 7.98 1.56 11.94
N VAL A 149 7.75 2.81 11.53
CA VAL A 149 6.44 3.26 11.04
C VAL A 149 6.10 2.52 9.74
N SER A 150 7.06 2.42 8.81
CA SER A 150 6.89 1.66 7.56
C SER A 150 6.49 0.21 7.82
N LYS A 151 7.15 -0.46 8.77
CA LYS A 151 6.83 -1.85 9.15
C LYS A 151 5.42 -1.99 9.72
N ARG A 152 4.99 -1.03 10.55
CA ARG A 152 3.62 -1.01 11.10
C ARG A 152 2.58 -0.90 9.98
N ILE A 153 2.73 0.09 9.10
CA ILE A 153 1.85 0.29 7.93
C ILE A 153 1.78 -0.99 7.07
N ILE A 154 2.95 -1.55 6.74
CA ILE A 154 3.03 -2.79 5.95
C ILE A 154 2.32 -3.95 6.64
N SER A 155 2.51 -4.10 7.95
CA SER A 155 1.87 -5.18 8.72
C SER A 155 0.35 -5.03 8.74
N GLU A 156 -0.16 -3.82 8.94
CA GLU A 156 -1.61 -3.57 8.96
C GLU A 156 -2.26 -3.85 7.61
N GLU A 157 -1.62 -3.40 6.53
CA GLU A 157 -2.10 -3.65 5.17
C GLU A 157 -1.99 -5.12 4.78
N TRP A 158 -0.94 -5.82 5.24
CA TRP A 158 -0.80 -7.26 5.04
C TRP A 158 -1.92 -8.05 5.73
N GLU A 159 -2.29 -7.68 6.95
CA GLU A 159 -3.43 -8.31 7.64
C GLU A 159 -4.77 -8.03 6.95
N LYS A 160 -4.92 -6.88 6.30
CA LYS A 160 -6.11 -6.60 5.46
C LYS A 160 -6.15 -7.47 4.21
N ILE A 161 -5.00 -7.77 3.60
CA ILE A 161 -4.89 -8.67 2.45
C ILE A 161 -5.28 -10.09 2.85
N LYS A 162 -4.70 -10.65 3.92
CA LYS A 162 -5.03 -12.01 4.40
C LYS A 162 -6.52 -12.23 4.60
N LYS A 163 -7.20 -11.25 5.22
CA LYS A 163 -8.67 -11.27 5.44
C LYS A 163 -9.50 -11.33 4.14
N LEU A 164 -8.91 -10.96 3.00
CA LEU A 164 -9.55 -11.04 1.68
C LEU A 164 -9.26 -12.37 0.98
N GLU A 165 -8.15 -13.02 1.31
CA GLU A 165 -7.79 -14.35 0.80
C GLU A 165 -8.52 -15.48 1.52
N ASP A 166 -8.89 -15.26 2.80
CA ASP A 166 -9.80 -16.11 3.60
C ASP A 166 -11.29 -15.99 3.19
#